data_AF-A0A7S3HZB5-F1
#
_entry.id   AF-A0A7S3HZB5-F1
#
_cell.length_a   1.000
_cell.length_b   1.000
_cell.length_c   1.000
_cell.angle_alpha   90.00
_cell.angle_beta   90.00
_cell.angle_gamma   90.00
#
_symmetry.space_group_name_H-M   'P 1'
#
loop_
_entity.id
_entity.type
_entity.pdbx_description
1 polymer ?
#
loop_
_entity_poly.entity_id
_entity_poly.type
_entity_poly.pdbx_seq_one_letter_code
_entity_poly.pdbx_strand_id
1 'polypeptide(L)'
;AGKAVQGLMRNATFSCVYECGKMYLPLHRIEDHLEECRERLIECQKPDCNKVIRKTEQERHDEEFHPVLTVKSCEVCHASYFEKDSMMHSCIGYVLDLLKQVVGESSFDQAVKKLNAKYDINSQMSSQ
;
A
#
# COMPACT_ATOMS: atom_id res chain seq x y z
N ALA A 1 34.91 45.25 -17.20
CA ALA A 1 34.49 44.13 -16.32
C ALA A 1 33.60 43.09 -17.03
N GLY A 2 32.60 43.48 -17.84
CA GLY A 2 31.60 42.54 -18.39
C GLY A 2 32.10 41.38 -19.27
N LYS A 3 33.16 41.57 -20.07
CA LYS A 3 33.67 40.51 -20.97
C LYS A 3 34.40 39.36 -20.24
N ALA A 4 35.00 39.64 -19.09
CA ALA A 4 35.69 38.62 -18.28
C ALA A 4 34.72 37.71 -17.52
N VAL A 5 33.60 38.27 -17.03
CA VAL A 5 32.53 37.52 -16.35
C VAL A 5 31.82 36.57 -17.31
N GLN A 6 31.61 37.00 -18.56
CA GLN A 6 30.98 36.20 -19.60
C GLN A 6 31.85 35.01 -20.05
N GLY A 7 33.18 35.13 -19.97
CA GLY A 7 34.13 34.03 -20.21
C GLY A 7 34.16 33.01 -19.07
N LEU A 8 34.04 33.47 -17.82
CA LEU A 8 34.00 32.59 -16.63
C LEU A 8 32.75 31.70 -16.62
N MET A 9 31.59 32.22 -17.02
CA MET A 9 30.35 31.42 -17.09
C MET A 9 30.36 30.34 -18.17
N ARG A 10 31.22 30.42 -19.19
CA ARG A 10 31.33 29.37 -20.23
C ARG A 10 31.96 28.07 -19.73
N ASN A 11 32.76 28.14 -18.67
CA ASN A 11 33.47 26.99 -18.10
C ASN A 11 32.97 26.63 -16.68
N ALA A 12 31.89 27.27 -16.21
CA ALA A 12 31.31 26.98 -14.90
C ALA A 12 30.48 25.70 -14.96
N THR A 13 30.84 24.69 -14.19
CA THR A 13 30.02 23.50 -13.97
C THR A 13 28.92 23.78 -12.96
N PHE A 14 27.69 23.43 -13.29
CA PHE A 14 26.53 23.57 -12.43
C PHE A 14 26.13 22.20 -11.86
N SER A 15 26.02 22.09 -10.54
CA SER A 15 25.57 20.88 -9.85
C SER A 15 24.07 20.92 -9.59
N CYS A 16 23.40 19.77 -9.71
CA CYS A 16 21.99 19.65 -9.34
C CYS A 16 21.75 19.98 -7.86
N VAL A 17 20.75 20.81 -7.56
CA VAL A 17 20.34 21.18 -6.20
C VAL A 17 19.68 20.03 -5.43
N TYR A 18 19.11 19.05 -6.14
CA TYR A 18 18.46 17.88 -5.53
C TYR A 18 19.45 16.75 -5.20
N GLU A 19 20.75 17.06 -5.15
CA GLU A 19 21.82 16.14 -4.75
C GLU A 19 21.87 14.83 -5.57
N CYS A 20 21.44 14.86 -6.84
CA CYS A 20 21.47 13.69 -7.72
C CYS A 20 22.88 13.32 -8.23
N GLY A 21 23.90 14.09 -7.84
CA GLY A 21 25.31 13.89 -8.22
C GLY A 21 25.68 14.31 -9.64
N LYS A 22 24.73 14.75 -10.48
CA LYS A 22 25.02 15.18 -11.86
C LYS A 22 25.51 16.62 -11.93
N MET A 23 26.50 16.84 -12.80
CA MET A 23 27.07 18.16 -13.11
C MET A 23 26.86 18.47 -14.60
N TYR A 24 26.60 19.74 -14.91
CA TYR A 24 26.24 20.21 -16.25
C TYR A 24 27.09 21.39 -16.70
N LEU A 25 27.40 21.37 -18.00
CA LEU A 25 27.94 22.45 -18.81
C LEU A 25 27.19 22.38 -20.15
N PRO A 26 26.52 23.44 -20.65
CA PRO A 26 26.34 24.80 -20.09
C PRO A 26 25.08 24.93 -19.20
N LEU A 27 24.78 26.14 -18.68
CA LEU A 27 23.63 26.45 -17.79
C LEU A 27 22.27 25.91 -18.29
N HIS A 28 21.95 26.04 -19.58
CA HIS A 28 20.65 25.57 -20.09
C HIS A 28 20.40 24.07 -19.81
N ARG A 29 21.46 23.25 -19.76
CA ARG A 29 21.32 21.82 -19.49
C ARG A 29 20.98 21.51 -18.04
N ILE A 30 21.35 22.38 -17.09
CA ILE A 30 20.91 22.18 -15.70
C ILE A 30 19.44 22.55 -15.55
N GLU A 31 18.95 23.57 -16.24
CA GLU A 31 17.53 23.95 -16.21
C GLU A 31 16.64 22.80 -16.68
N ASP A 32 16.93 22.25 -17.88
CA ASP A 32 16.23 21.07 -18.41
C ASP A 32 16.30 19.88 -17.43
N HIS A 33 17.46 19.67 -16.82
CA HIS A 33 17.64 18.60 -15.84
C HIS A 33 16.79 18.78 -14.58
N LEU A 34 16.69 20.00 -14.05
CA LEU A 34 15.95 20.26 -12.80
C LEU A 34 14.46 19.94 -12.96
N GLU A 35 13.91 20.14 -14.15
CA GLU A 35 12.53 19.77 -14.45
C GLU A 35 12.34 18.25 -14.45
N GLU A 36 13.29 17.49 -14.98
CA GLU A 36 13.21 16.03 -15.10
C GLU A 36 13.85 15.24 -13.93
N CYS A 37 14.54 15.92 -13.02
CA CYS A 37 15.32 15.27 -11.98
C CYS A 37 14.43 14.39 -11.07
N ARG A 38 14.75 13.10 -10.99
CA ARG A 38 13.98 12.15 -10.16
C ARG A 38 14.16 12.38 -8.66
N GLU A 39 15.23 13.03 -8.25
CA GLU A 39 15.45 13.42 -6.86
C GLU A 39 14.72 14.72 -6.48
N ARG A 40 14.06 15.38 -7.44
CA ARG A 40 13.29 16.60 -7.15
C ARG A 40 12.18 16.31 -6.14
N LEU A 41 11.93 17.29 -5.28
CA LEU A 41 10.80 17.26 -4.36
C LEU A 41 9.51 17.59 -5.11
N ILE A 42 8.46 16.83 -4.82
CA ILE A 42 7.12 17.01 -5.37
C ILE A 42 6.10 16.94 -4.25
N GLU A 43 5.00 17.68 -4.40
CA GLU A 43 3.83 17.55 -3.55
C GLU A 43 3.01 16.34 -4.00
N CYS A 44 2.57 15.52 -3.04
CA CYS A 44 1.62 14.46 -3.33
C CYS A 44 0.33 15.06 -3.90
N GLN A 45 -0.16 14.48 -5.01
CA GLN A 45 -1.34 14.99 -5.72
C GLN A 45 -2.64 14.37 -5.19
N LYS A 46 -2.57 13.53 -4.17
CA LYS A 46 -3.75 12.89 -3.58
C LYS A 46 -4.49 13.90 -2.69
N PRO A 47 -5.83 13.97 -2.77
CA PRO A 47 -6.63 14.80 -1.87
C PRO A 47 -6.26 14.55 -0.42
N ASP A 48 -6.19 15.63 0.37
CA ASP A 48 -5.85 15.61 1.81
C ASP A 48 -4.43 15.13 2.16
N CYS A 49 -3.57 14.85 1.17
CA CYS A 49 -2.16 14.54 1.40
C CYS A 49 -1.27 15.77 1.14
N ASN A 50 -0.85 16.44 2.21
CA ASN A 50 0.05 17.59 2.12
C ASN A 50 1.54 17.22 2.23
N LYS A 51 1.92 15.99 1.86
CA LYS A 51 3.31 15.54 1.96
C LYS A 51 4.14 16.00 0.77
N VAL A 52 5.35 16.49 1.06
CA VAL A 52 6.39 16.75 0.08
C VAL A 52 7.38 15.59 0.12
N ILE A 53 7.57 14.91 -1.01
CA ILE A 53 8.39 13.69 -1.14
C ILE A 53 9.33 13.80 -2.33
N ARG A 54 10.39 12.97 -2.39
CA ARG A 54 11.18 12.86 -3.62
C ARG A 54 10.36 12.16 -4.70
N LYS A 55 10.51 12.57 -5.97
CA LYS A 55 9.81 11.92 -7.09
C LYS A 55 10.15 10.43 -7.22
N THR A 56 11.36 10.01 -6.87
CA THR A 56 11.75 8.58 -6.77
C THR A 56 10.97 7.79 -5.73
N GLU A 57 10.39 8.45 -4.73
CA GLU A 57 9.69 7.81 -3.60
C GLU A 57 8.16 7.81 -3.80
N GLN A 58 7.67 8.36 -4.91
CA GLN A 58 6.23 8.52 -5.15
C GLN A 58 5.47 7.20 -5.15
N GLU A 59 5.98 6.18 -5.84
CA GLU A 59 5.32 4.86 -5.92
C GLU A 59 5.18 4.23 -4.53
N ARG A 60 6.28 4.21 -3.75
CA ARG A 60 6.26 3.70 -2.38
C ARG A 60 5.32 4.52 -1.47
N HIS A 61 5.33 5.84 -1.61
CA HIS A 61 4.43 6.71 -0.86
C HIS A 61 2.95 6.40 -1.17
N ASP A 62 2.62 6.21 -2.44
CA ASP A 62 1.27 5.86 -2.86
C ASP A 62 0.83 4.49 -2.31
N GLU A 63 1.71 3.49 -2.33
CA GLU A 63 1.41 2.16 -1.76
C GLU A 63 1.17 2.19 -0.24
N GLU A 64 1.98 2.95 0.51
CA GLU A 64 1.91 2.99 1.96
C GLU A 64 0.80 3.90 2.49
N PHE A 65 0.60 5.07 1.88
CA PHE A 65 -0.29 6.12 2.40
C PHE A 65 -1.60 6.26 1.60
N HIS A 66 -1.62 5.79 0.35
CA HIS A 66 -2.78 5.88 -0.53
C HIS A 66 -3.11 4.54 -1.21
N PRO A 67 -3.21 3.44 -0.44
CA PRO A 67 -3.40 2.12 -1.01
C PRO A 67 -4.70 2.10 -1.82
N VAL A 68 -4.59 1.67 -3.07
CA VAL A 68 -5.77 1.40 -3.90
C VAL A 68 -6.47 0.18 -3.31
N LEU A 69 -7.60 0.41 -2.65
CA LEU A 69 -8.41 -0.65 -2.09
C LEU A 69 -9.24 -1.30 -3.20
N THR A 70 -8.75 -2.43 -3.74
CA THR A 70 -9.55 -3.28 -4.63
C THR A 70 -10.59 -4.03 -3.81
N VAL A 71 -11.87 -3.92 -4.16
CA VAL A 71 -12.93 -4.74 -3.57
C VAL A 71 -13.07 -6.02 -4.39
N LYS A 72 -13.00 -7.18 -3.74
CA LYS A 72 -13.27 -8.51 -4.31
C LYS A 72 -14.59 -9.06 -3.77
N SER A 73 -15.23 -9.92 -4.55
CA SER A 73 -16.42 -10.66 -4.14
C SER A 73 -16.09 -12.15 -4.02
N CYS A 74 -16.51 -12.78 -2.92
CA CYS A 74 -16.38 -14.22 -2.77
C CYS A 74 -17.40 -14.95 -3.65
N GLU A 75 -16.98 -15.95 -4.44
CA GLU A 75 -17.92 -16.72 -5.27
C GLU A 75 -18.80 -17.67 -4.46
N VAL A 76 -18.38 -18.03 -3.24
CA VAL A 76 -19.08 -19.01 -2.40
C VAL A 76 -20.15 -18.34 -1.54
N CYS A 77 -19.78 -17.27 -0.82
CA CYS A 77 -20.68 -16.59 0.12
C CYS A 77 -21.15 -15.21 -0.38
N HIS A 78 -20.69 -14.77 -1.55
CA HIS A 78 -21.01 -13.47 -2.17
C HIS A 78 -20.68 -12.23 -1.32
N ALA A 79 -19.93 -12.39 -0.24
CA ALA A 79 -19.45 -11.27 0.57
C ALA A 79 -18.41 -10.45 -0.21
N SER A 80 -18.50 -9.13 -0.08
CA SER A 80 -17.47 -8.20 -0.56
C SER A 80 -16.41 -7.97 0.51
N TYR A 81 -15.14 -7.98 0.12
CA TYR A 81 -14.00 -7.74 1.01
C TYR A 81 -12.89 -7.00 0.27
N PHE A 82 -12.03 -6.29 1.00
CA PHE A 82 -10.87 -5.65 0.39
C PHE A 82 -9.81 -6.71 0.06
N GLU A 83 -9.11 -6.56 -1.06
CA GLU A 83 -8.08 -7.50 -1.51
C GLU A 83 -6.98 -7.75 -0.46
N LYS A 84 -6.60 -6.72 0.30
CA LYS A 84 -5.67 -6.84 1.43
C LYS A 84 -6.17 -7.81 2.53
N ASP A 85 -7.49 -7.95 2.67
CA ASP A 85 -8.14 -8.81 3.66
C ASP A 85 -8.46 -10.20 3.06
N SER A 86 -8.04 -10.48 1.81
CA SER A 86 -8.36 -11.74 1.12
C SER A 86 -7.87 -12.98 1.86
N MET A 87 -6.75 -12.89 2.60
CA MET A 87 -6.25 -14.02 3.39
C MET A 87 -7.05 -14.25 4.68
N MET A 88 -7.80 -13.24 5.13
CA MET A 88 -8.64 -13.29 6.33
C MET A 88 -10.09 -13.66 6.01
N HIS A 89 -10.51 -13.55 4.75
CA HIS A 89 -11.86 -13.92 4.34
C HIS A 89 -12.07 -15.44 4.48
N SER A 90 -13.10 -15.84 5.23
CA SER A 90 -13.48 -17.23 5.42
C SER A 90 -14.99 -17.40 5.24
N CYS A 91 -15.38 -18.47 4.54
CA CYS A 91 -16.79 -18.83 4.31
C CYS A 91 -17.38 -19.71 5.42
N ILE A 92 -16.67 -19.93 6.53
CA ILE A 92 -17.11 -20.84 7.60
C ILE A 92 -18.49 -20.46 8.12
N GLY A 93 -18.73 -19.17 8.45
CA GLY A 93 -20.02 -18.71 8.94
C GLY A 93 -21.17 -19.02 7.96
N TYR A 94 -20.95 -18.70 6.67
CA TYR A 94 -21.92 -19.00 5.61
C TYR A 94 -22.24 -20.50 5.49
N VAL A 95 -21.22 -21.36 5.54
CA VAL A 95 -21.41 -22.82 5.48
C VAL A 95 -22.17 -23.33 6.72
N LEU A 96 -21.85 -22.81 7.91
CA LEU A 96 -22.57 -23.20 9.14
C LEU A 96 -24.03 -22.78 9.09
N ASP A 97 -24.34 -21.60 8.54
CA ASP A 97 -25.71 -21.14 8.39
C ASP A 97 -26.50 -21.96 7.34
N LEU A 98 -25.87 -22.35 6.23
CA LEU A 98 -26.47 -23.30 5.28
C LEU A 98 -26.76 -24.65 5.95
N LEU A 99 -25.82 -25.17 6.73
CA LEU A 99 -26.01 -26.42 7.47
C LEU A 99 -27.18 -26.31 8.46
N LYS A 100 -27.26 -25.22 9.22
CA LYS A 100 -28.40 -24.94 10.12
C LYS A 100 -29.73 -24.96 9.38
N GLN A 101 -29.80 -24.37 8.19
CA GLN A 101 -31.03 -24.35 7.38
C GLN A 101 -31.41 -25.76 6.89
N VAL A 102 -30.43 -26.58 6.49
CA VAL A 102 -30.67 -27.94 5.97
C VAL A 102 -31.07 -28.91 7.08
N VAL A 103 -30.40 -28.89 8.24
CA VAL A 103 -30.65 -29.84 9.32
C VAL A 103 -31.68 -29.37 10.36
N GLY A 104 -32.05 -28.08 10.29
CA GLY A 104 -32.86 -27.41 11.30
C GLY A 104 -32.04 -26.94 12.50
N GLU A 105 -32.34 -25.74 12.99
CA GLU A 105 -31.60 -25.03 14.04
C GLU A 105 -31.47 -25.86 15.33
N SER A 106 -32.56 -26.49 15.78
CA SER A 106 -32.58 -27.34 16.98
C SER A 106 -31.66 -28.55 16.88
N SER A 107 -31.59 -29.18 15.69
CA SER A 107 -30.76 -30.37 15.45
C SER A 107 -29.28 -30.00 15.34
N PHE A 108 -29.01 -28.86 14.70
CA PHE A 108 -27.67 -28.31 14.58
C PHE A 108 -27.08 -27.98 15.95
N ASP A 109 -27.83 -27.26 16.80
CA ASP A 109 -27.38 -26.88 18.14
C ASP A 109 -27.10 -28.08 19.03
N GLN A 110 -27.92 -29.15 18.92
CA GLN A 110 -27.65 -30.40 19.63
C GLN A 110 -26.37 -31.08 19.14
N ALA A 111 -26.08 -31.06 17.85
CA ALA A 111 -24.85 -31.61 17.28
C ALA A 111 -23.61 -30.81 17.75
N VAL A 112 -23.69 -29.48 17.76
CA VAL A 112 -22.62 -28.60 18.25
C VAL A 112 -22.37 -28.84 19.75
N LYS A 113 -23.43 -28.94 20.57
CA LYS A 113 -23.30 -29.26 22.01
C LYS A 113 -22.61 -30.60 22.24
N LYS A 114 -22.96 -31.64 21.46
CA LYS A 114 -22.31 -32.96 21.54
C LYS A 114 -20.84 -32.91 21.12
N LEU A 115 -20.50 -32.15 20.08
CA LEU A 115 -19.11 -31.96 19.64
C LEU A 115 -18.29 -31.24 20.72
N ASN A 116 -18.78 -30.14 21.27
CA ASN A 116 -18.08 -29.40 22.33
C ASN A 116 -17.87 -30.26 23.58
N ALA A 117 -18.88 -31.06 23.97
CA ALA A 117 -18.74 -32.00 25.09
C ALA A 117 -17.76 -33.15 24.81
N LYS A 118 -17.60 -33.55 23.54
CA LYS A 118 -16.68 -34.62 23.14
C LYS A 118 -15.22 -34.16 23.07
N TYR A 119 -14.99 -32.90 22.72
CA TYR A 119 -13.65 -32.36 22.48
C TYR A 119 -13.13 -31.41 23.56
N ASP A 120 -13.93 -31.13 24.60
CA ASP A 120 -13.62 -30.29 25.77
C ASP A 120 -12.50 -29.27 25.52
N ILE A 121 -12.77 -28.36 24.58
CA ILE A 121 -11.77 -27.48 23.94
C ILE A 121 -11.10 -26.53 24.96
N ASN A 122 -11.70 -26.37 26.14
CA ASN A 122 -11.15 -25.56 27.23
C ASN A 122 -10.19 -26.30 28.17
N SER A 123 -10.04 -27.62 28.08
CA SER A 123 -9.13 -28.38 28.97
C SER A 123 -7.74 -28.66 28.39
N GLN A 124 -7.46 -28.29 27.13
CA GLN A 124 -6.15 -28.55 26.49
C GLN A 124 -5.22 -27.33 26.35
N MET A 125 -5.56 -26.16 26.91
CA MET A 125 -4.66 -24.99 26.92
C MET A 125 -4.00 -24.70 28.29
N SER A 126 -3.98 -25.66 29.22
CA SER A 126 -3.35 -25.49 30.55
C SER A 126 -2.24 -26.50 30.87
N SER A 127 -1.68 -27.17 29.88
CA SER A 127 -0.51 -28.03 30.07
C SER A 127 0.51 -27.81 28.95
N GLN A 128 1.43 -26.88 29.23
CA GLN A 128 2.80 -26.71 28.71
C GLN A 128 3.03 -26.51 27.21
#